data_AF-A0A0C6G0E0-F1
#
_entry.id   AF-A0A0C6G0E0-F1
#
_cell.length_a   1.000
_cell.length_b   1.000
_cell.length_c   1.000
_cell.angle_alpha   90.00
_cell.angle_beta   90.00
_cell.angle_gamma   90.00
#
_symmetry.space_group_name_H-M   'P 1'
#
loop_
_entity.id
_entity.type
_entity.pdbx_description
1 polymer ?
#
loop_
_entity_poly.entity_id
_entity_poly.type
_entity_poly.pdbx_seq_one_letter_code
_entity_poly.pdbx_strand_id
1 'polypeptide(L)'
;MLIDEFYRIGADAIHEHDFNRSFTVTSVVPSWSGPVVQWKPIKGKRPPGDPEFDRLRPAAILDALVRTLAHRWVHGRPLCPLDWKERLTSGMPQLFPFEPEVGNGWVWLIAAAANHLSVVDTCNDMRTHDLKQKYGTLRWDIASMEFYQQVDEYTSCVDRLSGYICEDCGDPGAIQSLNGWDRCVCSRHAVPSIR
;
A
#
# COMPACT_ATOMS: atom_id res chain seq x y z
N MET A 1 0.71 6.53 -17.41
CA MET A 1 0.02 5.41 -16.75
C MET A 1 0.63 5.10 -15.38
N LEU A 2 1.85 4.53 -15.27
CA LEU A 2 2.52 4.31 -13.98
C LEU A 2 2.83 5.62 -13.22
N ILE A 3 3.39 6.62 -13.92
CA ILE A 3 3.72 7.92 -13.32
C ILE A 3 2.46 8.62 -12.81
N ASP A 4 1.37 8.59 -13.59
CA ASP A 4 0.10 9.22 -13.21
C ASP A 4 -0.52 8.55 -11.98
N GLU A 5 -0.45 7.23 -11.91
CA GLU A 5 -0.89 6.46 -10.75
C GLU A 5 -0.03 6.72 -9.52
N PHE A 6 1.29 6.78 -9.66
CA PHE A 6 2.20 7.16 -8.58
C PHE A 6 1.89 8.56 -8.06
N TYR A 7 1.67 9.54 -8.95
CA TYR A 7 1.27 10.88 -8.52
C TYR A 7 -0.07 10.87 -7.82
N ARG A 8 -1.08 10.18 -8.38
CA ARG A 8 -2.43 10.17 -7.82
C ARG A 8 -2.45 9.57 -6.42
N ILE A 9 -1.93 8.36 -6.25
CA ILE A 9 -1.89 7.69 -4.94
C ILE A 9 -0.93 8.44 -4.00
N GLY A 10 0.25 8.81 -4.47
CA GLY A 10 1.28 9.42 -3.65
C GLY A 10 0.91 10.81 -3.12
N ALA A 11 0.33 11.67 -3.96
CA ALA A 11 -0.13 13.00 -3.56
C ALA A 11 -1.24 12.91 -2.51
N ASP A 12 -2.26 12.07 -2.75
CA ASP A 12 -3.36 11.88 -1.80
C ASP A 12 -2.87 11.27 -0.48
N ALA A 13 -1.99 10.26 -0.55
CA ALA A 13 -1.46 9.57 0.63
C ALA A 13 -0.59 10.45 1.54
N ILE A 14 0.07 11.47 1.00
CA ILE A 14 0.85 12.44 1.79
C ILE A 14 0.12 13.78 1.99
N HIS A 15 -1.18 13.83 1.66
CA HIS A 15 -2.03 15.02 1.78
C HIS A 15 -1.51 16.26 1.04
N GLU A 16 -1.01 16.08 -0.18
CA GLU A 16 -0.80 17.20 -1.08
C GLU A 16 -2.15 17.80 -1.53
N HIS A 17 -2.25 19.12 -1.47
CA HIS A 17 -3.34 19.86 -2.11
C HIS A 17 -2.92 20.30 -3.52
N ASP A 18 -3.88 20.46 -4.43
CA ASP A 18 -3.72 20.67 -5.89
C ASP A 18 -2.69 21.72 -6.34
N PHE A 19 -2.21 22.58 -5.45
CA PHE A 19 -1.24 23.65 -5.73
C PHE A 19 0.12 23.49 -5.02
N ASN A 20 0.33 22.40 -4.28
CA ASN A 20 1.46 22.27 -3.38
C ASN A 20 2.20 20.92 -3.47
N ARG A 21 2.74 20.63 -4.66
CA ARG A 21 3.59 19.45 -4.84
C ARG A 21 4.84 19.51 -3.95
N SER A 22 5.07 18.45 -3.20
CA SER A 22 6.19 18.21 -2.30
C SER A 22 7.21 17.22 -2.89
N PHE A 23 6.87 16.53 -3.99
CA PHE A 23 7.80 15.67 -4.73
C PHE A 23 7.64 15.77 -6.26
N THR A 24 8.66 15.27 -6.97
CA THR A 24 8.64 15.13 -8.43
C THR A 24 9.27 13.81 -8.85
N VAL A 25 8.67 13.16 -9.85
CA VAL A 25 9.21 11.97 -10.50
C VAL A 25 10.33 12.37 -11.45
N THR A 26 11.51 11.77 -11.29
CA THR A 26 12.67 12.05 -12.15
C THR A 26 12.80 11.08 -13.32
N SER A 27 12.43 9.82 -13.13
CA SER A 27 12.55 8.78 -14.15
C SER A 27 11.79 7.51 -13.74
N VAL A 28 11.58 6.60 -14.69
CA VAL A 28 11.18 5.22 -14.41
C VAL A 28 12.31 4.31 -14.89
N VAL A 29 12.83 3.47 -14.01
CA VAL A 29 13.95 2.55 -14.31
C VAL A 29 13.49 1.10 -14.22
N PRO A 30 13.87 0.23 -15.17
CA PRO A 30 13.58 -1.20 -15.07
C PRO A 30 14.34 -1.81 -13.89
N SER A 31 13.72 -2.76 -13.20
CA SER A 31 14.36 -3.56 -12.15
C SER A 31 13.81 -4.99 -12.15
N TRP A 32 14.43 -5.87 -11.35
CA TRP A 32 13.98 -7.25 -11.19
C TRP A 32 12.58 -7.37 -10.60
N SER A 33 12.14 -6.39 -9.80
CA SER A 33 10.81 -6.35 -9.19
C SER A 33 9.80 -5.55 -10.01
N GLY A 34 10.17 -5.10 -11.22
CA GLY A 34 9.34 -4.29 -12.11
C GLY A 34 9.86 -2.88 -12.36
N PRO A 35 9.10 -2.02 -13.07
CA PRO A 35 9.49 -0.64 -13.30
C PRO A 35 9.42 0.18 -12.00
N VAL A 36 10.55 0.73 -11.59
CA VAL A 36 10.70 1.51 -10.35
C VAL A 36 10.61 2.99 -10.68
N VAL A 37 9.68 3.69 -10.03
CA VAL A 37 9.59 5.14 -10.09
C VAL A 37 10.71 5.75 -9.24
N GLN A 38 11.53 6.59 -9.85
CA GLN A 38 12.52 7.42 -9.16
C GLN A 38 11.90 8.79 -8.89
N TRP A 39 12.03 9.29 -7.67
CA TRP A 39 11.44 10.55 -7.26
C TRP A 39 12.40 11.36 -6.39
N LYS A 40 12.17 12.67 -6.29
CA LYS A 40 12.92 13.59 -5.41
C LYS A 40 11.97 14.55 -4.69
N PRO A 41 12.26 14.91 -3.43
CA PRO A 41 11.52 15.95 -2.74
C PRO A 41 11.77 17.32 -3.39
N ILE A 42 10.74 18.17 -3.40
CA ILE A 42 10.83 19.57 -3.79
C ILE A 42 11.20 20.37 -2.53
N LYS A 43 12.37 21.03 -2.54
CA LYS A 43 12.89 21.77 -1.38
C LYS A 43 11.93 22.89 -0.94
N GLY A 44 11.79 23.07 0.38
CA GLY A 44 11.21 24.27 0.99
C GLY A 44 9.71 24.21 1.31
N LYS A 45 9.04 23.06 1.13
CA LYS A 45 7.62 22.91 1.43
C LYS A 45 7.37 21.68 2.28
N ARG A 46 7.13 21.90 3.57
CA ARG A 46 6.59 20.87 4.46
C ARG A 46 5.06 20.99 4.41
N PRO A 47 4.30 19.90 4.19
CA PRO A 47 2.86 19.94 4.39
C PRO A 47 2.57 20.40 5.82
N PRO A 48 1.46 21.12 6.09
CA PRO A 48 1.02 21.35 7.46
C PRO A 48 0.92 20.00 8.19
N GLY A 49 1.51 19.92 9.37
CA GLY A 49 1.50 18.68 10.16
C GLY A 49 0.08 18.38 10.61
N ASP A 50 -0.42 17.21 10.24
CA ASP A 50 -1.61 16.63 10.84
C ASP A 50 -1.12 15.74 12.01
N PRO A 51 -1.62 15.94 13.26
CA PRO A 51 -1.18 15.18 14.43
C PRO A 51 -1.35 13.66 14.29
N GLU A 52 -2.28 13.19 13.45
CA GLU A 52 -2.44 11.76 13.14
C GLU A 52 -1.32 11.23 12.25
N PHE A 53 -0.60 12.12 11.55
CA PHE A 53 0.39 11.84 10.50
C PHE A 53 1.84 12.16 10.89
N ASP A 54 2.07 12.83 12.02
CA ASP A 54 3.42 13.21 12.49
C ASP A 54 4.34 12.01 12.74
N ARG A 55 3.81 10.78 12.73
CA ARG A 55 4.59 9.53 12.87
C ARG A 55 5.18 9.02 11.56
N LEU A 56 4.58 9.30 10.40
CA LEU A 56 5.04 8.76 9.11
C LEU A 56 5.75 9.81 8.27
N ARG A 57 6.95 9.46 7.82
CA ARG A 57 7.71 10.31 6.89
C ARG A 57 7.08 10.19 5.50
N PRO A 58 6.74 11.29 4.80
CA PRO A 58 6.23 11.24 3.43
C PRO A 58 7.11 10.39 2.50
N ALA A 59 8.43 10.46 2.68
CA ALA A 59 9.37 9.64 1.93
C ALA A 59 9.15 8.12 2.12
N ALA A 60 8.84 7.67 3.34
CA ALA A 60 8.59 6.26 3.61
C ALA A 60 7.29 5.78 2.94
N ILE A 61 6.24 6.61 2.94
CA ILE A 61 4.98 6.32 2.22
C ILE A 61 5.24 6.20 0.72
N LEU A 62 5.98 7.16 0.13
CA LEU A 62 6.32 7.13 -1.28
C LEU A 62 7.20 5.93 -1.64
N ASP A 63 8.17 5.56 -0.80
CA ASP A 63 9.01 4.39 -1.04
C ASP A 63 8.24 3.08 -0.96
N ALA A 64 7.30 2.95 -0.02
CA ALA A 64 6.37 1.82 0.03
C ALA A 64 5.52 1.76 -1.25
N LEU A 65 5.01 2.90 -1.72
CA LEU A 65 4.24 2.98 -2.97
C LEU A 65 5.07 2.60 -4.19
N VAL A 66 6.34 3.04 -4.27
CA VAL A 66 7.27 2.63 -5.34
C VAL A 66 7.39 1.12 -5.40
N ARG A 67 7.55 0.44 -4.25
CA ARG A 67 7.65 -1.02 -4.17
C ARG A 67 6.35 -1.70 -4.59
N THR A 68 5.21 -1.22 -4.12
CA THR A 68 3.89 -1.72 -4.49
C THR A 68 3.66 -1.63 -5.99
N LEU A 69 3.92 -0.46 -6.59
CA LEU A 69 3.73 -0.26 -8.02
C LEU A 69 4.74 -1.06 -8.85
N ALA A 70 6.01 -1.16 -8.44
CA ALA A 70 6.98 -1.99 -9.14
C ALA A 70 6.46 -3.44 -9.24
N HIS A 71 6.07 -4.04 -8.10
CA HIS A 71 5.52 -5.40 -8.06
C HIS A 71 4.26 -5.55 -8.93
N ARG A 72 3.34 -4.59 -8.86
CA ARG A 72 2.10 -4.60 -9.64
C ARG A 72 2.38 -4.54 -11.15
N TRP A 73 3.30 -3.66 -11.56
CA TRP A 73 3.55 -3.34 -12.96
C TRP A 73 4.43 -4.35 -13.70
N VAL A 74 5.07 -5.31 -13.01
CA VAL A 74 5.64 -6.51 -13.65
C VAL A 74 4.60 -7.21 -14.53
N HIS A 75 3.34 -7.22 -14.09
CA HIS A 75 2.22 -7.88 -14.76
C HIS A 75 1.37 -6.91 -15.59
N GLY A 76 1.74 -5.62 -15.67
CA GLY A 76 1.05 -4.60 -16.44
C GLY A 76 -0.17 -4.00 -15.72
N ARG A 77 -1.37 -4.18 -16.28
CA ARG A 77 -2.63 -3.65 -15.69
C ARG A 77 -2.93 -4.36 -14.35
N PRO A 78 -3.72 -3.76 -13.46
CA PRO A 78 -4.08 -4.40 -12.20
C PRO A 78 -4.75 -5.75 -12.46
N LEU A 79 -4.03 -6.82 -12.18
CA LEU A 79 -4.52 -8.18 -12.17
C LEU A 79 -4.60 -8.58 -10.70
N CYS A 80 -5.74 -9.11 -10.27
CA CYS A 80 -5.86 -9.71 -8.95
C CYS A 80 -6.02 -11.22 -9.14
N PRO A 81 -4.94 -12.02 -9.02
CA PRO A 81 -5.03 -13.47 -9.14
C PRO A 81 -6.05 -14.02 -8.16
N LEU A 82 -6.93 -14.94 -8.55
CA LEU A 82 -7.95 -15.49 -7.64
C LEU A 82 -7.32 -16.30 -6.49
N ASP A 83 -6.16 -16.89 -6.73
CA ASP A 83 -5.40 -17.74 -5.81
C ASP A 83 -4.33 -16.95 -5.01
N TRP A 84 -4.39 -15.62 -5.00
CA TRP A 84 -3.32 -14.81 -4.39
C TRP A 84 -3.13 -15.07 -2.90
N LYS A 85 -4.22 -15.33 -2.16
CA LYS A 85 -4.18 -15.63 -0.72
C LYS A 85 -3.47 -16.96 -0.47
N GLU A 86 -3.82 -17.99 -1.23
CA GLU A 86 -3.17 -19.31 -1.17
C GLU A 86 -1.68 -19.22 -1.51
N ARG A 87 -1.32 -18.44 -2.54
CA ARG A 87 0.09 -18.21 -2.89
C ARG A 87 0.86 -17.50 -1.78
N LEU A 88 0.22 -16.54 -1.10
CA LEU A 88 0.83 -15.80 -0.01
C LEU A 88 1.07 -16.71 1.21
N THR A 89 0.06 -17.47 1.64
CA THR A 89 0.15 -18.38 2.79
C THR A 89 1.08 -19.56 2.51
N SER A 90 1.08 -20.10 1.29
CA SER A 90 1.98 -21.20 0.91
C SER A 90 3.42 -20.74 0.68
N GLY A 91 3.61 -19.51 0.16
CA GLY A 91 4.94 -18.97 -0.14
C GLY A 91 5.68 -18.43 1.08
N MET A 92 4.95 -17.94 2.09
CA MET A 92 5.51 -17.37 3.32
C MET A 92 4.71 -17.80 4.57
N PRO A 93 4.62 -19.11 4.86
CA PRO A 93 3.74 -19.63 5.92
C PRO A 93 4.10 -19.14 7.33
N GLN A 94 5.36 -18.76 7.57
CA GLN A 94 5.78 -18.18 8.85
C GLN A 94 5.18 -16.79 9.07
N LEU A 95 5.20 -15.95 8.02
CA LEU A 95 4.64 -14.61 8.07
C LEU A 95 3.12 -14.62 7.95
N PHE A 96 2.55 -15.53 7.14
CA PHE A 96 1.10 -15.63 6.88
C PHE A 96 0.56 -17.02 7.30
N PRO A 97 0.27 -17.21 8.59
CA PRO A 97 -0.28 -18.46 9.11
C PRO A 97 -1.74 -18.72 8.70
N PHE A 98 -2.44 -17.72 8.16
CA PHE A 98 -3.84 -17.78 7.73
C PHE A 98 -4.07 -16.83 6.55
N GLU A 99 -5.19 -17.01 5.85
CA GLU A 99 -5.57 -16.15 4.73
C GLU A 99 -5.97 -14.74 5.18
N PRO A 100 -5.47 -13.67 4.53
CA PRO A 100 -5.86 -12.30 4.85
C PRO A 100 -7.36 -12.04 4.64
N GLU A 101 -8.00 -11.32 5.57
CA GLU A 101 -9.40 -10.88 5.50
C GLU A 101 -9.53 -9.52 4.81
N VAL A 102 -8.94 -9.40 3.62
CA VAL A 102 -8.95 -8.17 2.83
C VAL A 102 -9.38 -8.39 1.38
N GLY A 103 -9.70 -7.29 0.71
CA GLY A 103 -10.05 -7.25 -0.71
C GLY A 103 -8.87 -7.57 -1.64
N ASN A 104 -9.20 -8.10 -2.82
CA ASN A 104 -8.25 -8.58 -3.82
C ASN A 104 -7.33 -7.49 -4.36
N GLY A 105 -7.78 -6.25 -4.41
CA GLY A 105 -7.04 -5.11 -4.93
C GLY A 105 -5.79 -4.74 -4.12
N TRP A 106 -5.70 -5.21 -2.87
CA TRP A 106 -4.54 -4.95 -2.00
C TRP A 106 -3.45 -6.04 -2.07
N VAL A 107 -3.61 -7.05 -2.93
CA VAL A 107 -2.61 -8.13 -3.10
C VAL A 107 -1.20 -7.60 -3.33
N TRP A 108 -1.03 -6.62 -4.21
CA TRP A 108 0.30 -6.09 -4.56
C TRP A 108 0.91 -5.26 -3.45
N LEU A 109 0.07 -4.60 -2.66
CA LEU A 109 0.48 -3.85 -1.48
C LEU A 109 1.01 -4.80 -0.40
N ILE A 110 0.27 -5.87 -0.11
CA ILE A 110 0.66 -6.91 0.85
C ILE A 110 1.90 -7.67 0.37
N ALA A 111 1.93 -8.10 -0.90
CA ALA A 111 3.06 -8.87 -1.44
C ALA A 111 4.36 -8.05 -1.45
N ALA A 112 4.30 -6.77 -1.87
CA ALA A 112 5.47 -5.89 -1.85
C ALA A 112 5.97 -5.65 -0.42
N ALA A 113 5.05 -5.53 0.54
CA ALA A 113 5.38 -5.36 1.94
C ALA A 113 5.98 -6.64 2.55
N ALA A 114 5.40 -7.81 2.29
CA ALA A 114 5.95 -9.08 2.71
C ALA A 114 7.37 -9.31 2.17
N ASN A 115 7.60 -9.00 0.89
CA ASN A 115 8.94 -9.06 0.29
C ASN A 115 9.91 -8.05 0.91
N HIS A 116 9.44 -6.88 1.31
CA HIS A 116 10.30 -5.91 2.00
C HIS A 116 10.69 -6.43 3.39
N LEU A 117 9.71 -6.90 4.17
CA LEU A 117 9.90 -7.42 5.52
C LEU A 117 10.75 -8.69 5.55
N SER A 118 10.67 -9.54 4.52
CA SER A 118 11.50 -10.76 4.43
C SER A 118 12.99 -10.46 4.24
N VAL A 119 13.34 -9.34 3.63
CA VAL A 119 14.74 -8.92 3.40
C VAL A 119 15.37 -8.32 4.65
N VAL A 120 14.58 -7.85 5.62
CA VAL A 120 15.07 -7.15 6.82
C VAL A 120 15.70 -8.12 7.86
N ASP A 121 15.85 -9.42 7.55
CA ASP A 121 16.38 -10.50 8.42
C ASP A 121 15.67 -10.67 9.77
N THR A 122 14.57 -9.93 9.97
CA THR A 122 13.68 -10.01 11.14
C THR A 122 12.56 -11.03 10.96
N CYS A 123 12.45 -11.63 9.77
CA CYS A 123 11.27 -12.43 9.38
C CYS A 123 11.17 -13.77 10.13
N ASN A 124 12.27 -14.29 10.68
CA ASN A 124 12.23 -15.55 11.44
C ASN A 124 11.36 -15.46 12.69
N ASP A 125 11.20 -14.26 13.26
CA ASP A 125 10.41 -14.04 14.47
C ASP A 125 9.11 -13.24 14.21
N MET A 126 8.83 -12.86 12.97
CA MET A 126 7.63 -12.11 12.61
C MET A 126 6.51 -13.02 12.13
N ARG A 127 5.31 -12.80 12.67
CA ARG A 127 4.10 -13.53 12.29
C ARG A 127 2.91 -12.58 12.23
N THR A 128 2.14 -12.63 11.15
CA THR A 128 0.87 -11.90 11.09
C THR A 128 -0.07 -12.40 12.17
N HIS A 129 -0.44 -11.49 13.08
CA HIS A 129 -1.43 -11.73 14.12
C HIS A 129 -2.84 -11.48 13.59
N ASP A 130 -3.00 -10.39 12.82
CA ASP A 130 -4.26 -10.00 12.19
C ASP A 130 -3.98 -9.23 10.90
N LEU A 131 -4.80 -9.44 9.88
CA LEU A 131 -4.71 -8.71 8.61
C LEU A 131 -6.10 -8.61 8.00
N LYS A 132 -6.73 -7.45 8.17
CA LYS A 132 -8.14 -7.25 7.84
C LYS A 132 -8.45 -5.85 7.32
N GLN A 133 -9.64 -5.70 6.77
CA GLN A 133 -10.19 -4.40 6.43
C GLN A 133 -10.75 -3.68 7.66
N LYS A 134 -10.49 -2.37 7.78
CA LYS A 134 -11.02 -1.49 8.81
C LYS A 134 -11.15 -0.06 8.29
N TYR A 135 -12.35 0.52 8.36
CA TYR A 135 -12.65 1.92 7.96
C TYR A 135 -12.17 2.29 6.55
N GLY A 136 -12.33 1.39 5.58
CA GLY A 136 -11.86 1.62 4.21
C GLY A 136 -10.34 1.47 4.02
N THR A 137 -9.62 1.03 5.04
CA THR A 137 -8.18 0.77 5.00
C THR A 137 -7.88 -0.68 5.37
N LEU A 138 -6.66 -1.12 5.10
CA LEU A 138 -6.06 -2.34 5.61
C LEU A 138 -5.49 -2.05 7.00
N ARG A 139 -5.61 -3.03 7.90
CA ARG A 139 -4.95 -3.03 9.21
C ARG A 139 -4.12 -4.28 9.35
N TRP A 140 -2.79 -4.13 9.41
CA TRP A 140 -1.86 -5.25 9.56
C TRP A 140 -1.19 -5.24 10.93
N ASP A 141 -1.54 -6.23 11.75
CA ASP A 141 -0.90 -6.50 13.03
C ASP A 141 0.11 -7.64 12.89
N ILE A 142 1.37 -7.37 13.22
CA ILE A 142 2.47 -8.34 13.15
C ILE A 142 3.00 -8.56 14.56
N ALA A 143 2.85 -9.79 15.05
CA ALA A 143 3.49 -10.25 16.27
C ALA A 143 4.97 -10.54 16.02
N SER A 144 5.83 -10.12 16.95
CA SER A 144 7.26 -10.46 16.95
C SER A 144 7.80 -10.58 18.37
N MET A 145 8.89 -11.33 18.55
CA MET A 145 9.55 -11.49 19.85
C MET A 145 10.16 -10.19 20.36
N GLU A 146 10.71 -9.38 19.46
CA GLU A 146 11.28 -8.07 19.74
C GLU A 146 10.50 -6.99 18.99
N PHE A 147 10.41 -5.79 19.57
CA PHE A 147 9.77 -4.66 18.88
C PHE A 147 10.73 -4.07 17.85
N TYR A 148 10.33 -4.13 16.58
CA TYR A 148 11.07 -3.52 15.48
C TYR A 148 10.35 -2.28 14.96
N GLN A 149 10.81 -1.08 15.35
CA GLN A 149 10.23 0.19 14.91
C GLN A 149 10.09 0.31 13.39
N GLN A 150 11.05 -0.22 12.63
CA GLN A 150 11.01 -0.18 11.16
C GLN A 150 9.86 -1.00 10.58
N VAL A 151 9.48 -2.10 11.24
CA VAL A 151 8.34 -2.94 10.85
C VAL A 151 7.05 -2.16 11.08
N ASP A 152 6.88 -1.56 12.26
CA ASP A 152 5.71 -0.75 12.61
C ASP A 152 5.57 0.50 11.71
N GLU A 153 6.67 1.19 11.41
CA GLU A 153 6.68 2.31 10.46
C GLU A 153 6.23 1.86 9.07
N TYR A 154 6.70 0.69 8.61
CA TYR A 154 6.41 0.21 7.26
C TYR A 154 4.99 -0.35 7.13
N THR A 155 4.49 -1.12 8.12
CA THR A 155 3.08 -1.57 8.14
C THR A 155 2.14 -0.38 8.23
N SER A 156 2.49 0.67 8.99
CA SER A 156 1.73 1.92 9.02
C SER A 156 1.70 2.63 7.65
N CYS A 157 2.78 2.58 6.87
CA CYS A 157 2.77 3.08 5.48
C CYS A 157 1.83 2.23 4.59
N VAL A 158 1.80 0.92 4.79
CA VAL A 158 0.91 0.00 4.06
C VAL A 158 -0.56 0.25 4.39
N ASP A 159 -0.90 0.32 5.68
CA ASP A 159 -2.23 0.69 6.17
C ASP A 159 -2.66 2.02 5.54
N ARG A 160 -1.77 3.02 5.52
CA ARG A 160 -2.04 4.33 4.92
C ARG A 160 -2.32 4.26 3.42
N LEU A 161 -1.46 3.59 2.65
CA LEU A 161 -1.59 3.48 1.19
C LEU A 161 -2.86 2.76 0.77
N SER A 162 -3.33 1.80 1.56
CA SER A 162 -4.55 1.05 1.27
C SER A 162 -5.80 1.95 1.18
N GLY A 163 -5.82 3.09 1.88
CA GLY A 163 -6.89 4.08 1.80
C GLY A 163 -6.99 4.83 0.47
N TYR A 164 -6.02 4.62 -0.42
CA TYR A 164 -5.92 5.26 -1.74
C TYR A 164 -5.82 4.25 -2.89
N ILE A 165 -5.92 2.96 -2.57
CA ILE A 165 -5.85 1.85 -3.52
C ILE A 165 -7.17 1.10 -3.40
N CYS A 166 -7.91 0.97 -4.51
CA CYS A 166 -9.18 0.28 -4.54
C CYS A 166 -9.03 -1.15 -4.04
N GLU A 167 -9.80 -1.52 -3.01
CA GLU A 167 -9.75 -2.84 -2.39
C GLU A 167 -10.27 -3.97 -3.31
N ASP A 168 -10.99 -3.64 -4.39
CA ASP A 168 -11.53 -4.61 -5.33
C ASP A 168 -10.58 -4.90 -6.51
N CYS A 169 -9.87 -3.88 -7.02
CA CYS A 169 -9.05 -4.03 -8.24
C CYS A 169 -7.64 -3.45 -8.20
N GLY A 170 -7.26 -2.71 -7.16
CA GLY A 170 -5.93 -2.12 -7.03
C GLY A 170 -5.69 -0.85 -7.86
N ASP A 171 -6.70 -0.35 -8.58
CA ASP A 171 -6.64 0.99 -9.20
C ASP A 171 -6.65 2.08 -8.11
N PRO A 172 -6.19 3.31 -8.41
CA PRO A 172 -6.39 4.44 -7.51
C PRO A 172 -7.85 4.58 -7.06
N GLY A 173 -8.05 4.65 -5.74
CA GLY A 173 -9.35 4.72 -5.09
C GLY A 173 -9.41 5.82 -4.06
N ALA A 174 -10.59 5.99 -3.46
CA ALA A 174 -10.79 6.83 -2.30
C ALA A 174 -11.73 6.11 -1.33
N ILE A 175 -11.61 6.42 -0.04
CA ILE A 175 -12.54 5.91 0.97
C ILE A 175 -13.93 6.50 0.73
N GLN A 176 -14.93 5.63 0.66
CA GLN A 176 -16.33 5.97 0.49
C GLN A 176 -17.19 5.11 1.43
N SER A 177 -18.21 5.73 2.01
CA SER A 177 -19.22 5.01 2.79
C SER A 177 -20.26 4.42 1.84
N LEU A 178 -20.22 3.10 1.64
CA LEU A 178 -21.17 2.36 0.81
C LEU A 178 -22.05 1.50 1.71
N ASN A 179 -23.36 1.76 1.72
CA ASN A 179 -24.33 1.03 2.54
C ASN A 179 -23.97 0.97 4.04
N GLY A 180 -23.40 2.06 4.58
CA GLY A 180 -22.99 2.14 5.98
C GLY A 180 -21.65 1.45 6.30
N TRP A 181 -20.91 1.00 5.27
CA TRP A 181 -19.57 0.44 5.42
C TRP A 181 -18.55 1.25 4.62
N ASP A 182 -17.47 1.67 5.28
CA ASP A 182 -16.40 2.40 4.62
C ASP A 182 -15.52 1.43 3.81
N ARG A 183 -15.28 1.76 2.54
CA ARG A 183 -14.49 0.97 1.59
C ARG A 183 -13.58 1.90 0.80
N CYS A 184 -12.33 1.53 0.53
CA CYS A 184 -11.54 2.26 -0.46
C CYS A 184 -11.85 1.69 -1.85
N VAL A 185 -12.52 2.47 -2.70
CA VAL A 185 -12.97 2.02 -4.01
C VAL A 185 -12.67 3.04 -5.09
N CYS A 186 -12.40 2.55 -6.31
CA CYS A 186 -12.29 3.42 -7.49
C CYS A 186 -13.70 3.77 -7.99
N SER A 187 -13.81 4.75 -8.90
CA SER A 187 -15.10 5.20 -9.45
C SER A 187 -15.94 4.07 -10.08
N ARG A 188 -15.29 3.02 -10.59
CA ARG A 188 -15.96 1.82 -11.13
C ARG A 188 -16.64 0.98 -10.04
N HIS A 189 -16.03 0.87 -8.86
CA HIS A 189 -16.54 0.06 -7.73
C HIS A 189 -17.29 0.90 -6.68
N ALA A 190 -17.28 2.22 -6.83
CA ALA A 190 -18.08 3.17 -6.06
C ALA A 190 -19.59 3.04 -6.34
N VAL A 191 -19.96 2.53 -7.51
CA VAL A 191 -21.37 2.36 -7.89
C VAL A 191 -21.89 1.07 -7.26
N PRO A 192 -22.99 1.12 -6.46
CA PRO A 192 -23.64 -0.09 -6.01
C PRO A 192 -24.06 -0.91 -7.23
N SER A 193 -23.59 -2.14 -7.35
CA SER A 193 -24.18 -3.07 -8.31
C SER A 193 -25.67 -3.16 -7.96
N ILE A 194 -26.53 -2.69 -8.87
CA ILE A 194 -27.98 -2.88 -8.76
C ILE A 194 -28.18 -4.40 -8.65
N ARG A 195 -28.57 -4.86 -7.45
CA ARG A 195 -28.97 -6.24 -7.21
C ARG A 195 -30.39 -6.45 -7.68
#